data_AF-A0A953SJK3-F1
#
_entry.id   AF-A0A953SJK3-F1
#
_cell.length_a   1.000
_cell.length_b   1.000
_cell.length_c   1.000
_cell.angle_alpha   90.00
_cell.angle_beta   90.00
_cell.angle_gamma   90.00
#
_symmetry.space_group_name_H-M   'P 1'
#
loop_
_entity.id
_entity.type
_entity.pdbx_description
1 polymer ?
#
loop_
_entity_poly.entity_id
_entity_poly.type
_entity_poly.pdbx_seq_one_letter_code
_entity_poly.pdbx_strand_id
1 'polypeptide(L)'
;SGEQLRPSVVWFGETLPEHTIIAAAEALDACDLFLSIGTSSVVYPAAGMIHTARRAGATTIEVNPDATGISEVIDIALRGPSGVILPDLL
;
A
#
# COMPACT_ATOMS: atom_id res chain seq x y z
N SER A 1 -7.79 -36.84 -10.91
CA SER A 1 -8.42 -35.98 -9.88
C SER A 1 -8.42 -34.58 -10.43
N GLY A 2 -9.57 -34.06 -10.87
CA GLY A 2 -9.65 -32.72 -11.45
C GLY A 2 -9.60 -31.69 -10.32
N GLU A 3 -8.40 -31.27 -9.93
CA GLU A 3 -8.24 -30.19 -8.98
C GLU A 3 -8.71 -28.89 -9.64
N GLN A 4 -9.64 -28.19 -8.98
CA GLN A 4 -10.21 -26.97 -9.50
C GLN A 4 -9.15 -25.86 -9.38
N LEU A 5 -8.48 -25.58 -10.50
CA LEU A 5 -7.52 -24.47 -10.61
C LEU A 5 -8.25 -23.16 -10.32
N ARG A 6 -7.98 -22.57 -9.15
CA ARG A 6 -8.35 -21.19 -8.86
C ARG A 6 -7.15 -20.26 -9.08
N PRO A 7 -7.35 -19.05 -9.61
CA PRO A 7 -6.28 -18.06 -9.68
C PRO A 7 -5.78 -17.71 -8.27
N SER A 8 -4.48 -17.41 -8.16
CA SER A 8 -3.82 -16.92 -6.93
C SER A 8 -4.18 -15.46 -6.63
N VAL A 9 -5.48 -15.22 -6.43
CA VAL A 9 -6.06 -13.91 -6.08
C VAL A 9 -6.89 -14.06 -4.82
N VAL A 10 -6.94 -12.99 -4.02
CA VAL A 10 -7.83 -12.87 -2.86
C VAL A 10 -9.09 -12.14 -3.33
N TRP A 11 -10.24 -12.77 -3.16
CA TRP A 11 -11.53 -12.18 -3.53
C TRP A 11 -12.04 -11.27 -2.41
N PHE A 12 -12.97 -10.36 -2.72
CA PHE A 12 -13.62 -9.56 -1.68
C PHE A 12 -14.31 -10.46 -0.65
N GLY A 13 -14.03 -10.22 0.64
CA GLY A 13 -14.53 -11.03 1.74
C GLY A 13 -13.67 -12.27 2.06
N GLU A 14 -12.68 -12.60 1.23
CA GLU A 14 -11.65 -13.57 1.61
C GLU A 14 -10.56 -12.90 2.46
N THR A 15 -10.09 -13.62 3.46
CA THR A 15 -8.97 -13.19 4.29
C THR A 15 -7.68 -13.30 3.48
N LEU A 16 -6.83 -12.28 3.54
CA LEU A 16 -5.47 -12.37 3.03
C LEU A 16 -4.70 -13.48 3.76
N PRO A 17 -3.81 -14.21 3.07
CA PRO A 17 -2.98 -15.22 3.72
C PRO A 17 -2.22 -14.61 4.90
N GLU A 18 -2.26 -15.28 6.06
CA GLU A 18 -1.69 -14.77 7.32
C GLU A 18 -0.20 -14.41 7.17
N HIS A 19 0.57 -15.28 6.52
CA HIS A 19 2.00 -15.04 6.28
C HIS A 19 2.26 -13.75 5.48
N THR A 20 1.35 -13.37 4.56
CA THR A 20 1.46 -12.12 3.80
C THR A 20 1.22 -10.91 4.70
N ILE A 21 0.26 -11.00 5.62
CA ILE A 21 -0.02 -9.93 6.59
C ILE A 21 1.13 -9.76 7.57
N ILE A 22 1.68 -10.86 8.10
CA ILE A 22 2.82 -10.84 9.01
C ILE A 22 4.03 -10.21 8.33
N ALA A 23 4.40 -10.67 7.13
CA ALA A 23 5.52 -10.12 6.39
C ALA A 23 5.36 -8.62 6.09
N ALA A 24 4.13 -8.18 5.76
CA ALA A 24 3.84 -6.77 5.57
C ALA A 24 4.01 -5.96 6.87
N ALA A 25 3.54 -6.49 8.01
CA ALA A 25 3.70 -5.84 9.30
C ALA A 25 5.18 -5.69 9.70
N GLU A 26 5.97 -6.76 9.56
CA GLU A 26 7.42 -6.72 9.85
C GLU A 26 8.15 -5.71 8.97
N ALA A 27 7.81 -5.63 7.68
CA ALA A 27 8.38 -4.65 6.77
C ALA A 27 8.01 -3.21 7.16
N LEU A 28 6.77 -2.98 7.63
CA LEU A 28 6.30 -1.67 8.06
C LEU A 28 6.95 -1.22 9.37
N ASP A 29 7.21 -2.15 10.29
CA ASP A 29 7.85 -1.83 11.58
C ASP A 29 9.31 -1.37 11.42
N ALA A 30 9.99 -1.84 10.37
CA ALA A 30 11.36 -1.44 10.03
C ALA A 30 11.44 -0.38 8.90
N CYS A 31 10.31 0.24 8.56
CA CYS A 31 10.19 1.13 7.41
C CYS A 31 10.62 2.56 7.75
N ASP A 32 11.64 3.07 7.05
CA ASP A 32 12.02 4.49 7.12
C ASP A 32 11.24 5.37 6.12
N LEU A 33 10.77 4.77 5.03
CA LEU A 33 10.06 5.45 3.94
C LEU A 33 8.94 4.57 3.37
N PHE A 34 7.70 5.05 3.43
CA PHE A 34 6.52 4.38 2.89
C PHE A 34 5.97 5.12 1.67
N LEU A 35 5.77 4.40 0.58
CA LEU A 35 5.23 4.92 -0.69
C LEU A 35 3.87 4.28 -0.99
N SER A 36 2.83 5.10 -1.08
CA SER A 36 1.53 4.70 -1.65
C SER A 36 1.44 5.17 -3.10
N ILE A 37 1.36 4.23 -4.05
CA ILE A 37 1.50 4.53 -5.48
C ILE A 37 0.26 4.05 -6.24
N GLY A 38 -0.43 4.96 -6.93
CA GLY A 38 -1.48 4.61 -7.90
C GLY A 38 -2.66 3.81 -7.34
N THR A 39 -2.98 4.00 -6.04
CA THR A 39 -4.10 3.34 -5.36
C THR A 39 -5.08 4.37 -4.84
N SER A 40 -6.37 4.04 -4.80
CA SER A 40 -7.40 4.88 -4.15
C SER A 40 -7.34 4.82 -2.63
N SER A 41 -6.54 3.92 -2.05
CA SER A 41 -6.35 3.75 -0.61
C SER A 41 -7.65 3.49 0.18
N VAL A 42 -8.58 2.71 -0.38
CA VAL A 42 -9.87 2.39 0.28
C VAL A 42 -10.03 0.93 0.70
N VAL A 43 -9.23 0.00 0.15
CA VAL A 43 -9.41 -1.43 0.40
C VAL A 43 -8.55 -1.87 1.59
N TYR A 44 -9.21 -2.36 2.64
CA TYR A 44 -8.56 -2.95 3.79
C TYR A 44 -8.13 -4.39 3.51
N PRO A 45 -7.02 -4.85 4.12
CA PRO A 45 -6.18 -4.16 5.11
C PRO A 45 -5.13 -3.20 4.54
N ALA A 46 -4.87 -3.22 3.23
CA ALA A 46 -3.79 -2.43 2.60
C ALA A 46 -3.88 -0.93 2.89
N ALA A 47 -5.09 -0.35 2.84
CA ALA A 47 -5.34 1.05 3.17
C ALA A 47 -4.90 1.45 4.59
N GLY A 48 -4.85 0.50 5.53
CA GLY A 48 -4.42 0.75 6.91
C GLY A 48 -2.90 0.76 7.12
N MET A 49 -2.12 0.28 6.16
CA MET A 49 -0.66 0.10 6.31
C MET A 49 0.08 1.43 6.55
N ILE A 50 -0.42 2.52 5.94
CA ILE A 50 0.12 3.87 6.14
C ILE A 50 0.18 4.27 7.61
N HIS A 51 -0.84 3.91 8.39
CA HIS A 51 -0.89 4.25 9.81
C HIS A 51 0.17 3.50 10.60
N THR A 52 0.47 2.25 10.22
CA THR A 52 1.54 1.47 10.85
C THR A 52 2.90 2.04 10.49
N ALA A 53 3.17 2.31 9.21
CA ALA A 53 4.41 2.95 8.79
C ALA A 53 4.66 4.28 9.51
N ARG A 54 3.62 5.15 9.61
CA ARG A 54 3.72 6.42 10.32
C ARG A 54 4.01 6.25 11.81
N ARG A 55 3.41 5.26 12.46
CA ARG A 55 3.71 4.94 13.87
C ARG A 55 5.13 4.42 14.07
N ALA A 56 5.68 3.72 13.08
CA ALA A 56 7.08 3.29 13.08
C ALA A 56 8.06 4.45 12.83
N GLY A 57 7.57 5.65 12.48
CA GLY A 57 8.39 6.82 12.22
C GLY A 57 8.79 7.00 10.76
N ALA A 58 8.21 6.20 9.85
CA ALA A 58 8.47 6.32 8.42
C ALA A 58 8.06 7.71 7.89
N THR A 59 8.85 8.26 6.98
CA THR A 59 8.37 9.32 6.08
C THR A 59 7.37 8.70 5.11
N THR A 60 6.25 9.38 4.88
CA THR A 60 5.17 8.85 4.06
C THR A 60 4.94 9.69 2.81
N ILE A 61 4.84 9.03 1.66
CA ILE A 61 4.68 9.67 0.36
C ILE A 61 3.52 9.04 -0.41
N GLU A 62 2.64 9.87 -0.94
CA GLU A 62 1.57 9.48 -1.85
C GLU A 62 1.91 9.93 -3.27
N VAL A 63 1.89 9.01 -4.24
CA VAL A 63 2.02 9.29 -5.66
C VAL A 63 0.73 8.91 -6.36
N ASN A 64 -0.12 9.92 -6.61
CA ASN A 64 -1.41 9.69 -7.25
C ASN A 64 -1.90 10.97 -7.96
N PRO A 65 -2.55 10.88 -9.14
CA PRO A 65 -3.10 12.07 -9.82
C PRO A 65 -4.08 12.84 -8.94
N ASP A 66 -4.96 12.11 -8.26
CA ASP A 66 -6.02 12.65 -7.41
C ASP A 66 -5.73 12.40 -5.93
N ALA A 67 -6.30 13.24 -5.06
CA ALA A 67 -6.29 13.00 -3.62
C ALA A 67 -7.11 11.75 -3.27
N THR A 68 -6.70 11.07 -2.21
CA THR A 68 -7.32 9.85 -1.69
C THR A 68 -7.63 10.00 -0.21
N GLY A 69 -8.23 8.97 0.40
CA GLY A 69 -8.54 8.96 1.82
C GLY A 69 -7.32 9.11 2.75
N ILE A 70 -6.09 8.93 2.24
CA ILE A 70 -4.86 9.07 3.03
C ILE A 70 -4.15 10.41 2.80
N SER A 71 -4.60 11.24 1.86
CA SER A 71 -3.91 12.48 1.49
C SER A 71 -3.82 13.50 2.62
N GLU A 72 -4.70 13.44 3.61
CA GLU A 72 -4.68 14.34 4.77
C GLU A 72 -3.66 13.90 5.84
N VAL A 73 -3.21 12.65 5.79
CA VAL A 73 -2.34 12.05 6.80
C VAL A 73 -0.95 11.69 6.28
N ILE A 74 -0.68 11.96 4.99
CA ILE A 74 0.60 11.75 4.31
C ILE A 74 1.53 12.95 4.51
N ASP A 75 2.84 12.73 4.58
CA ASP A 75 3.81 13.82 4.73
C ASP A 75 4.05 14.56 3.40
N ILE A 76 4.10 13.81 2.29
CA ILE A 76 4.35 14.35 0.96
C ILE A 76 3.33 13.78 -0.04
N ALA A 77 2.68 14.66 -0.81
CA ALA A 77 1.79 14.25 -1.89
C ALA A 77 2.36 14.71 -3.25
N LEU A 78 2.72 13.76 -4.09
CA LEU A 78 3.17 13.97 -5.46
C LEU A 78 1.99 13.72 -6.40
N ARG A 79 1.49 14.80 -7.01
CA ARG A 79 0.30 14.76 -7.87
C ARG A 79 0.67 14.53 -9.32
N GLY A 80 0.30 13.37 -9.83
CA GLY A 80 0.45 13.00 -11.23
C GLY A 80 0.53 11.48 -11.45
N PRO A 81 0.65 11.03 -12.70
CA PRO A 81 0.78 9.62 -13.03
C PRO A 81 2.08 9.04 -12.45
N SER A 82 1.99 7.90 -11.76
CA SER A 82 3.16 7.23 -11.19
C SER A 82 4.23 6.87 -12.23
N GLY A 83 3.81 6.46 -13.43
CA GLY A 83 4.72 6.17 -14.54
C GLY A 83 5.51 7.37 -15.07
N VAL A 84 5.12 8.60 -14.69
CA VAL A 84 5.84 9.83 -15.03
C VAL A 84 6.70 10.28 -13.85
N ILE A 85 6.19 10.19 -12.62
CA ILE A 85 6.87 10.68 -11.42
C ILE A 85 7.99 9.75 -10.95
N LEU A 86 7.75 8.44 -10.93
CA LEU A 86 8.71 7.49 -10.34
C LEU A 86 10.07 7.44 -11.04
N PRO A 87 10.17 7.55 -12.39
CA PRO A 87 11.47 7.61 -13.06
C PRO A 87 12.39 8.73 -12.58
N ASP A 88 11.85 9.86 -12.08
CA ASP A 88 12.64 10.98 -11.59
C ASP A 88 13.09 10.81 -10.11
N LEU A 89 12.59 9.78 -9.42
CA LEU A 89 12.90 9.48 -8.01
C LEU A 89 13.93 8.35 -7.83
N LEU A 90 14.32 7.67 -8.92
CA LEU A 90 15.23 6.52 -8.96
C LEU A 90 16.57 6.89 -9.60
#